data_AF-A0A973FYY1-F1
#
_entry.id   AF-A0A973FYY1-F1
#
_cell.length_a   1.000
_cell.length_b   1.000
_cell.length_c   1.000
_cell.angle_alpha   90.00
_cell.angle_beta   90.00
_cell.angle_gamma   90.00
#
_symmetry.space_group_name_H-M   'P 1'
#
loop_
_entity.id
_entity.type
_entity.pdbx_description
1 polymer ?
#
loop_
_entity_poly.entity_id
_entity_poly.type
_entity_poly.pdbx_seq_one_letter_code
_entity_poly.pdbx_strand_id
1 'polypeptide(L)'
;ISKRIIVFRIKGFEEKGKIKPDEYEVLINPRITQARGEKVSMAEGCLSCPDIQVEISRFPEIKVRALNAKGEKISKRYEDYVARIVQHEADHLDGKLIVDYEGDLYYPKKKEDFFKKLFV
;
A
#
# COMPACT_ATOMS: atom_id res chain seq x y z
N ILE A 1 6.30 -12.02 -11.15
CA ILE A 1 7.33 -12.71 -10.33
C ILE A 1 6.68 -13.09 -9.01
N SER A 2 6.52 -14.37 -8.68
CA SER A 2 5.90 -14.79 -7.41
C SER A 2 6.94 -14.85 -6.29
N LYS A 3 7.28 -13.68 -5.74
CA LYS A 3 8.18 -13.53 -4.59
C LYS A 3 7.60 -12.49 -3.63
N ARG A 4 7.77 -12.70 -2.33
CA ARG A 4 7.28 -11.80 -1.28
C ARG A 4 8.28 -10.67 -1.03
N ILE A 5 8.29 -9.67 -1.89
CA ILE A 5 9.19 -8.52 -1.79
C ILE A 5 8.37 -7.26 -2.04
N ILE A 6 8.49 -6.27 -1.15
CA ILE A 6 7.89 -4.95 -1.32
C ILE A 6 8.96 -3.87 -1.23
N VAL A 7 8.78 -2.82 -2.03
CA VAL A 7 9.66 -1.65 -2.06
C VAL A 7 8.78 -0.42 -2.01
N PHE A 8 9.03 0.46 -1.04
CA PHE A 8 8.21 1.65 -0.86
C PHE A 8 9.04 2.83 -0.38
N ARG A 9 8.57 4.04 -0.69
CA ARG A 9 9.20 5.29 -0.26
C ARG A 9 8.81 5.59 1.18
N ILE A 10 9.77 6.02 2.00
CA ILE A 10 9.55 6.33 3.42
C ILE A 10 9.62 7.82 3.75
N LYS A 11 10.17 8.66 2.85
CA LYS A 11 10.31 10.12 3.04
C LYS A 11 10.39 10.86 1.70
N GLY A 12 10.44 12.19 1.74
CA GLY A 12 10.64 13.01 0.53
C GLY A 12 9.40 13.18 -0.34
N PHE A 13 8.20 12.91 0.19
CA PHE A 13 6.94 12.99 -0.56
C PHE A 13 6.68 14.39 -1.16
N GLU A 14 7.30 15.43 -0.62
CA GLU A 14 7.14 16.83 -1.06
C GLU A 14 8.19 17.30 -2.08
N GLU A 15 9.31 16.60 -2.22
CA GLU A 15 10.42 17.01 -3.09
C GLU A 15 10.28 16.43 -4.51
N LYS A 16 10.13 17.31 -5.51
CA LYS A 16 10.23 16.94 -6.94
C LYS A 16 11.71 16.89 -7.34
N GLY A 17 12.26 15.68 -7.50
CA GLY A 17 13.68 15.50 -7.85
C GLY A 17 14.07 14.04 -8.04
N LYS A 18 15.38 13.78 -8.24
CA LYS A 18 15.91 12.42 -8.28
C LYS A 18 15.73 11.77 -6.91
N ILE A 19 15.12 10.58 -6.88
CA ILE A 19 14.93 9.87 -5.62
C ILE A 19 16.28 9.34 -5.12
N LYS A 20 16.60 9.60 -3.86
CA LYS A 20 17.83 9.09 -3.24
C LYS A 20 17.63 7.67 -2.68
N PRO A 21 18.69 6.83 -2.65
CA PRO A 21 18.57 5.45 -2.16
C PRO A 21 18.04 5.31 -0.73
N ASP A 22 18.31 6.30 0.13
CA ASP A 22 17.86 6.33 1.53
C ASP A 22 16.40 6.78 1.69
N GLU A 23 15.70 7.05 0.59
CA GLU A 23 14.28 7.37 0.58
C GLU A 23 13.38 6.15 0.39
N TYR A 24 13.95 5.00 0.04
CA TYR A 24 13.22 3.74 -0.10
C TYR A 24 13.62 2.71 0.94
N GLU A 25 12.70 1.81 1.21
CA GLU A 25 12.94 0.63 2.03
C GLU A 25 12.48 -0.62 1.28
N VAL A 26 13.26 -1.69 1.44
CA VAL A 26 12.96 -3.01 0.85
C VAL A 26 12.67 -3.97 1.99
N LEU A 27 11.50 -4.61 1.93
CA LEU A 27 11.12 -5.67 2.86
C LEU A 27 10.94 -6.98 2.10
N ILE A 28 11.73 -7.98 2.48
CA ILE A 28 11.67 -9.34 1.96
C ILE A 28 10.97 -10.22 2.99
N ASN A 29 9.98 -10.99 2.54
CA ASN A 29 9.09 -11.80 3.37
C ASN A 29 8.47 -11.00 4.54
N PRO A 30 7.88 -9.81 4.31
CA PRO A 30 7.29 -9.04 5.39
C PRO A 30 6.10 -9.77 6.00
N ARG A 31 5.99 -9.65 7.32
CA ARG A 31 4.83 -10.09 8.11
C ARG A 31 4.45 -9.02 9.11
N ILE A 32 3.23 -8.51 9.01
CA ILE A 32 2.62 -7.66 10.04
C ILE A 32 2.36 -8.53 11.26
N THR A 33 2.95 -8.17 12.39
CA THR A 33 2.88 -8.91 13.67
C THR A 33 2.00 -8.22 14.70
N GLN A 34 1.78 -6.92 14.55
CA GLN A 34 0.90 -6.12 15.40
C GLN A 34 0.31 -5.00 14.54
N ALA A 35 -0.93 -4.62 14.83
CA ALA A 35 -1.58 -3.44 14.30
C ALA A 35 -2.31 -2.73 15.45
N ARG A 36 -2.26 -1.40 15.50
CA ARG A 36 -2.76 -0.59 16.62
C ARG A 36 -3.45 0.68 16.13
N GLY A 37 -4.31 1.23 16.98
CA GLY A 37 -5.10 2.44 16.73
C GLY A 37 -6.45 2.16 16.08
N GLU A 38 -7.33 3.17 16.10
CA GLU A 38 -8.55 3.16 15.31
C GLU A 38 -8.19 3.27 13.83
N LYS A 39 -8.89 2.52 12.98
CA LYS A 39 -8.59 2.56 11.55
C LYS A 39 -8.94 3.93 10.98
N VAL A 40 -8.03 4.47 10.19
CA VAL A 40 -8.23 5.74 9.49
C VAL A 40 -8.68 5.44 8.06
N SER A 41 -9.77 6.04 7.60
CA SER A 41 -10.22 5.95 6.20
C SER A 41 -9.50 6.96 5.32
N MET A 42 -9.09 6.54 4.13
CA MET A 42 -8.46 7.39 3.11
C MET A 42 -8.60 6.73 1.74
N ALA A 43 -8.73 7.54 0.69
CA ALA A 43 -8.70 7.05 -0.68
C ALA A 43 -7.31 6.48 -1.04
N GLU A 44 -7.27 5.25 -1.56
CA GLU A 44 -6.08 4.62 -2.11
C GLU A 44 -6.26 4.43 -3.62
N GLY A 45 -5.21 4.75 -4.38
CA GLY A 45 -5.07 4.34 -5.78
C GLY A 45 -4.03 3.23 -5.90
N CYS A 46 -4.06 2.50 -7.02
CA CYS A 46 -3.07 1.45 -7.29
C CYS A 46 -2.65 1.48 -8.77
N LEU A 47 -1.36 1.33 -9.06
CA LEU A 47 -0.88 1.24 -10.45
C LEU A 47 -1.40 0.00 -11.18
N SER A 48 -1.73 -1.07 -10.44
CA SER A 48 -2.37 -2.28 -10.98
C SER A 48 -3.87 -2.08 -11.27
N CYS A 49 -4.48 -1.02 -10.74
CA CYS A 49 -5.88 -0.67 -10.94
C CYS A 49 -5.96 0.79 -11.42
N PRO A 50 -5.52 1.08 -12.66
CA PRO A 50 -5.41 2.44 -13.15
C PRO A 50 -6.78 3.14 -13.15
N ASP A 51 -6.77 4.44 -12.85
CA ASP A 51 -7.94 5.31 -12.77
C ASP A 51 -8.97 4.96 -11.68
N ILE A 52 -8.71 3.96 -10.84
CA ILE A 52 -9.59 3.57 -9.75
C ILE A 52 -9.00 4.04 -8.42
N GLN A 53 -9.86 4.63 -7.59
CA GLN A 53 -9.57 4.88 -6.18
C GLN A 53 -10.66 4.26 -5.32
N VAL A 54 -10.28 3.70 -4.17
CA VAL A 54 -11.21 3.10 -3.20
C VAL A 54 -10.91 3.67 -1.83
N GLU A 55 -11.93 4.06 -1.07
CA GLU A 55 -11.74 4.45 0.33
C GLU A 55 -11.46 3.22 1.20
N ILE A 56 -10.26 3.14 1.80
CA ILE A 56 -9.85 1.97 2.60
C ILE A 56 -9.46 2.39 4.00
N SER A 57 -10.02 1.74 5.02
CA SER A 57 -9.65 1.95 6.41
C SER A 57 -8.44 1.09 6.80
N ARG A 58 -7.34 1.72 7.22
CA ARG A 58 -6.07 1.07 7.60
C ARG A 58 -5.70 1.37 9.04
N PHE A 59 -4.95 0.48 9.67
CA PHE A 59 -4.39 0.77 11.00
C PHE A 59 -3.29 1.84 10.88
N PRO A 60 -3.31 2.88 11.74
CA PRO A 60 -2.31 3.94 11.70
C PRO A 60 -0.94 3.47 12.20
N GLU A 61 -0.84 2.43 13.03
CA GLU A 61 0.44 1.88 13.47
C GLU A 61 0.49 0.37 13.22
N ILE A 62 1.59 -0.11 12.64
CA ILE A 62 1.88 -1.53 12.46
C ILE A 62 3.31 -1.88 12.89
N LYS A 63 3.51 -3.13 13.31
CA LYS A 63 4.86 -3.70 13.54
C LYS A 63 5.13 -4.82 12.55
N VAL A 64 6.19 -4.71 11.77
CA VAL A 64 6.54 -5.66 10.71
C VAL A 64 7.84 -6.37 11.04
N ARG A 65 7.86 -7.69 10.82
CA ARG A 65 9.09 -8.50 10.75
C ARG A 65 9.39 -8.83 9.29
N ALA A 66 10.64 -8.67 8.87
CA ALA A 66 11.08 -8.93 7.50
C ALA A 66 12.60 -9.19 7.46
N LEU A 67 13.13 -9.45 6.28
CA LEU A 67 14.54 -9.22 5.96
C LEU A 67 14.69 -7.90 5.19
N ASN A 68 15.77 -7.17 5.41
CA ASN A 68 16.10 -5.99 4.61
C ASN A 68 16.80 -6.39 3.29
N ALA A 69 17.17 -5.40 2.47
CA ALA A 69 17.88 -5.63 1.20
C ALA A 69 19.23 -6.38 1.33
N LYS A 70 19.84 -6.38 2.51
CA LYS A 70 21.08 -7.11 2.82
C LYS A 70 20.82 -8.53 3.35
N GLY A 71 19.56 -8.93 3.50
CA GLY A 71 19.18 -10.22 4.09
C GLY A 71 19.18 -10.23 5.62
N GLU A 72 19.33 -9.09 6.28
CA GLU A 72 19.36 -8.99 7.74
C GLU A 72 17.94 -8.95 8.31
N LYS A 73 17.70 -9.63 9.42
CA LYS A 73 16.40 -9.63 10.10
C LYS A 73 16.11 -8.26 10.70
N ILE A 74 14.91 -7.75 10.43
CA ILE A 74 14.42 -6.49 11.00
C ILE A 74 13.06 -6.69 11.66
N SER A 75 12.80 -5.86 12.67
CA SER A 75 11.52 -5.77 13.38
C SER A 75 11.22 -4.28 13.62
N LYS A 76 10.49 -3.66 12.71
CA LYS A 76 10.30 -2.19 12.65
C LYS A 76 8.84 -1.80 12.81
N ARG A 77 8.59 -0.64 13.42
CA ARG A 77 7.27 -0.01 13.45
C ARG A 77 7.15 0.98 12.30
N TYR A 78 5.98 1.01 11.67
CA TYR A 78 5.61 2.03 10.70
C TYR A 78 4.34 2.71 11.20
N GLU A 79 4.25 4.01 10.95
CA GLU A 79 3.20 4.89 11.43
C GLU A 79 2.58 5.66 10.26
N ASP A 80 1.34 6.09 10.47
CA ASP A 80 0.53 6.94 9.61
C ASP A 80 0.56 6.52 8.13
N TYR A 81 1.01 7.42 7.26
CA TYR A 81 1.01 7.22 5.82
C TYR A 81 1.92 6.06 5.40
N VAL A 82 3.06 5.88 6.08
CA VAL A 82 3.97 4.76 5.78
C VAL A 82 3.36 3.45 6.24
N ALA A 83 2.66 3.41 7.38
CA ALA A 83 1.91 2.22 7.80
C ALA A 83 0.86 1.81 6.76
N ARG A 84 0.15 2.78 6.18
CA ARG A 84 -0.82 2.55 5.10
C ARG A 84 -0.16 1.95 3.87
N ILE A 85 0.94 2.54 3.39
CA ILE A 85 1.67 2.03 2.22
C ILE A 85 2.09 0.57 2.46
N VAL A 86 2.67 0.27 3.63
CA VAL A 86 3.14 -1.09 3.92
C VAL A 86 1.98 -2.09 3.99
N GLN A 87 0.82 -1.70 4.52
CA GLN A 87 -0.39 -2.53 4.48
C GLN A 87 -0.87 -2.76 3.04
N HIS A 88 -0.88 -1.73 2.19
CA HIS A 88 -1.23 -1.85 0.77
C HIS A 88 -0.29 -2.81 0.03
N GLU A 89 1.02 -2.63 0.18
CA GLU A 89 1.99 -3.49 -0.49
C GLU A 89 1.96 -4.93 0.06
N ALA A 90 1.66 -5.11 1.34
CA ALA A 90 1.46 -6.43 1.92
C ALA A 90 0.24 -7.16 1.34
N ASP A 91 -0.86 -6.46 1.05
CA ASP A 91 -2.05 -7.03 0.40
C ASP A 91 -1.70 -7.66 -0.95
N HIS A 92 -0.86 -7.00 -1.77
CA HIS A 92 -0.39 -7.56 -3.06
C HIS A 92 0.34 -8.89 -2.89
N LEU A 93 1.06 -9.07 -1.79
CA LEU A 93 1.76 -10.34 -1.52
C LEU A 93 0.80 -11.49 -1.21
N ASP A 94 -0.41 -11.15 -0.77
CA ASP A 94 -1.48 -12.08 -0.44
C ASP A 94 -2.56 -12.12 -1.54
N GLY A 95 -2.31 -11.47 -2.69
CA GLY A 95 -3.19 -11.48 -3.86
C GLY A 95 -4.43 -10.61 -3.72
N LYS A 96 -4.45 -9.65 -2.78
CA LYS A 96 -5.56 -8.74 -2.52
C LYS A 96 -5.29 -7.37 -3.15
N LEU A 97 -6.27 -6.83 -3.87
CA LEU A 97 -6.23 -5.52 -4.53
C LEU A 97 -7.14 -4.51 -3.81
N ILE A 98 -7.00 -3.23 -4.17
CA ILE A 98 -7.85 -2.17 -3.60
C ILE A 98 -9.34 -2.35 -3.93
N VAL A 99 -9.66 -2.95 -5.08
CA VAL A 99 -11.03 -3.21 -5.53
C VAL A 99 -11.71 -4.36 -4.78
N ASP A 100 -10.96 -5.12 -3.98
CA ASP A 100 -11.50 -6.18 -3.12
C ASP A 100 -12.00 -5.63 -1.77
N TYR A 101 -11.94 -4.31 -1.55
CA TYR A 101 -12.44 -3.65 -0.36
C TYR A 101 -13.83 -3.04 -0.61
N GLU A 102 -14.68 -3.02 0.42
CA GLU A 102 -16.06 -2.51 0.36
C GLU A 102 -16.17 -0.98 0.47
N GLY A 103 -15.11 -0.26 0.12
CA GLY A 103 -15.05 1.20 0.22
C GLY A 103 -15.78 1.91 -0.92
N ASP A 104 -16.02 3.21 -0.73
CA ASP A 104 -16.50 4.07 -1.82
C ASP A 104 -15.55 4.00 -3.01
N LEU A 105 -16.10 3.65 -4.18
CA LEU A 105 -15.38 3.50 -5.44
C LEU A 105 -15.45 4.78 -6.25
N TYR A 106 -14.29 5.34 -6.59
CA TYR A 106 -14.16 6.53 -7.42
C TYR A 106 -13.43 6.20 -8.72
N TYR A 107 -13.98 6.68 -9.84
CA TYR A 107 -13.37 6.59 -11.17
C TYR A 107 -13.72 7.86 -11.99
N PRO A 108 -12.97 8.19 -13.06
CA PRO A 108 -13.23 9.36 -13.87
C PRO A 108 -14.63 9.34 -14.51
N LYS A 109 -15.40 10.43 -14.38
CA LYS A 109 -16.73 10.57 -15.00
C LYS A 109 -16.76 10.25 -16.51
N LYS A 110 -15.68 10.60 -17.24
CA LYS A 110 -15.56 10.30 -18.68
C LYS A 110 -15.56 8.79 -19.00
N LYS A 111 -15.29 7.93 -18.01
CA LYS A 111 -15.28 6.47 -18.12
C LYS A 111 -16.49 5.81 -17.43
N GLU A 112 -17.49 6.59 -17.02
CA GLU A 112 -18.66 6.10 -16.28
C GLU A 112 -19.44 5.03 -17.05
N ASP A 113 -19.70 5.25 -18.34
CA ASP A 113 -20.40 4.26 -19.18
C ASP A 113 -19.63 2.94 -19.33
N PHE A 114 -18.30 3.00 -19.33
CA PHE A 114 -17.45 1.82 -19.41
C PHE A 114 -17.60 0.98 -18.14
N PHE A 115 -17.44 1.60 -16.96
CA PHE A 115 -17.53 0.90 -15.69
C PHE A 115 -18.95 0.42 -15.39
N LYS A 116 -19.99 1.21 -15.72
CA LYS A 116 -21.40 0.77 -15.59
C LYS A 116 -21.72 -0.49 -16.38
N LYS A 117 -21.13 -0.66 -17.58
CA LYS A 117 -21.33 -1.86 -18.42
C LYS A 117 -20.55 -3.09 -17.95
N LEU A 118 -19.52 -2.92 -17.12
CA LEU A 118 -18.67 -4.00 -16.63
C LEU A 118 -19.22 -4.64 -15.35
N PHE A 119 -19.98 -3.89 -14.56
CA PHE A 119 -20.50 -4.31 -13.26
C PHE A 119 -22.03 -4.48 -13.23
N VAL A 120 -22.68 -4.45 -14.40
CA VAL A 120 -24.11 -4.78 -14.62
C VAL A 120 -24.18 -5.89 -15.66
#